data_AF-A0A9J7DYT6-F1
#
_entry.id   AF-A0A9J7DYT6-F1
#
_cell.length_a   1.000
_cell.length_b   1.000
_cell.length_c   1.000
_cell.angle_alpha   90.00
_cell.angle_beta   90.00
_cell.angle_gamma   90.00
#
_symmetry.space_group_name_H-M   'P 1'
#
loop_
_entity.id
_entity.type
_entity.pdbx_description
1 polymer ?
#
loop_
_entity_poly.entity_id
_entity_poly.type
_entity_poly.pdbx_seq_one_letter_code
_entity_poly.pdbx_strand_id
1 'polypeptide(L)'
;MEETSDLLMHIMIEQFPYYKAGCYTNRAYIYNLIWMSKYLPSLREQIMTAVINKMISMDVNIAEYEKTKSDTMFDMDVDCQDEVSITLDYCMLEVLKWLEDEREPIMNILCTVFERIILPTYGIRHVQFLLLYTISINQQCADRVLDNLWTIAAGLQGIGPGALTTRKTAASHLAGLLARCVRVPNTRLIKYLKSMAEWCHSYISATQESTAACDNTKAHGAFHAICHAIFYLVAFKHHLLFTSKENVNFVESLNLPRLVTCALNPLRTCPPQVTRAFSSITRSHQVVYCQGIIEKNARHTLQSTAVQQYDEWFPYDPYNLPISGKIIWPLCIDYKDWLKEGDDETQYSSMKRKLEEDDDYLVMASPTQRLATSLSHGISPGFRTSENIFI
;
A
#
# COMPACT_ATOMS: atom_id res chain seq x y z
N MET A 1 11.43 39.33 10.64
CA MET A 1 11.84 37.94 10.97
C MET A 1 11.11 36.94 10.07
N GLU A 2 9.82 37.15 9.76
CA GLU A 2 9.11 36.37 8.73
C GLU A 2 9.71 36.56 7.34
N GLU A 3 9.88 37.80 6.83
CA GLU A 3 10.46 38.04 5.49
C GLU A 3 11.85 37.41 5.29
N THR A 4 12.70 37.40 6.32
CA THR A 4 14.02 36.77 6.28
C THR A 4 13.94 35.25 6.27
N SER A 5 12.92 34.67 6.91
CA SER A 5 12.71 33.22 6.97
C SER A 5 12.14 32.70 5.65
N ASP A 6 11.23 33.44 5.03
CA ASP A 6 10.66 33.12 3.72
C ASP A 6 11.71 33.21 2.61
N LEU A 7 12.55 34.25 2.64
CA LEU A 7 13.67 34.39 1.71
C LEU A 7 14.67 33.22 1.85
N LEU A 8 14.99 32.83 3.09
CA LEU A 8 15.87 31.68 3.34
C LEU A 8 15.28 30.40 2.74
N MET A 9 13.98 30.14 2.97
CA MET A 9 13.30 28.96 2.42
C MET A 9 13.26 28.97 0.89
N HIS A 10 13.02 30.13 0.27
CA HIS A 10 13.07 30.28 -1.18
C HIS A 10 14.45 29.89 -1.73
N ILE A 11 15.52 30.44 -1.16
CA ILE A 11 16.90 30.13 -1.56
C ILE A 11 17.19 28.64 -1.38
N MET A 12 16.75 28.04 -0.27
CA MET A 12 16.96 26.62 0.00
C MET A 12 16.26 25.70 -1.01
N ILE A 13 15.09 26.08 -1.51
CA ILE A 13 14.37 25.33 -2.53
C ILE A 13 15.02 25.51 -3.90
N GLU A 14 15.43 26.73 -4.24
CA GLU A 14 16.06 27.05 -5.52
C GLU A 14 17.43 26.38 -5.67
N GLN A 15 18.21 26.32 -4.59
CA GLN A 15 19.55 25.72 -4.57
C GLN A 15 19.53 24.19 -4.37
N PHE A 16 18.35 23.56 -4.32
CA PHE A 16 18.26 22.12 -4.16
C PHE A 16 18.91 21.42 -5.38
N PRO A 17 19.89 20.53 -5.18
CA PRO A 17 20.60 19.89 -6.30
C PRO A 17 19.66 19.19 -7.28
N TYR A 18 20.02 19.14 -8.56
CA TYR A 18 19.30 18.32 -9.53
C TYR A 18 19.29 16.84 -9.11
N TYR A 19 18.21 16.11 -9.38
CA TYR A 19 18.06 14.76 -8.83
C TYR A 19 19.10 13.76 -9.37
N LYS A 20 19.70 14.04 -10.55
CA LYS A 20 20.83 13.29 -11.11
C LYS A 20 22.21 13.93 -10.82
N ALA A 21 22.31 14.93 -9.94
CA ALA A 21 23.58 15.56 -9.58
C ALA A 21 24.52 14.68 -8.72
N GLY A 22 24.22 13.38 -8.63
CA GLY A 22 24.93 12.40 -7.83
C GLY A 22 24.39 12.22 -6.41
N CYS A 23 24.67 11.04 -5.85
CA CYS A 23 24.24 10.64 -4.51
C CYS A 23 24.83 11.54 -3.42
N TYR A 24 26.13 11.84 -3.47
CA TYR A 24 26.81 12.62 -2.45
C TYR A 24 26.19 14.02 -2.31
N THR A 25 25.99 14.71 -3.43
CA THR A 25 25.46 16.08 -3.47
C THR A 25 24.04 16.15 -2.89
N ASN A 26 23.14 15.27 -3.33
CA ASN A 26 21.75 15.25 -2.87
C ASN A 26 21.67 14.87 -1.38
N ARG A 27 22.39 13.82 -0.97
CA ARG A 27 22.43 13.36 0.42
C ARG A 27 23.00 14.42 1.36
N ALA A 28 24.13 15.05 1.00
CA ALA A 28 24.76 16.08 1.82
C ALA A 28 23.85 17.30 1.97
N TYR A 29 23.14 17.68 0.92
CA TYR A 29 22.17 18.77 0.98
C TYR A 29 21.05 18.47 1.98
N ILE A 30 20.41 17.29 1.87
CA ILE A 30 19.36 16.86 2.81
C ILE A 30 19.89 16.78 4.24
N TYR A 31 21.08 16.22 4.45
CA TYR A 31 21.71 16.17 5.77
C TYR A 31 21.88 17.57 6.37
N ASN A 32 22.36 18.54 5.59
CA ASN A 32 22.53 19.92 6.04
C ASN A 32 21.18 20.60 6.33
N LEU A 33 20.14 20.33 5.51
CA LEU A 33 18.78 20.82 5.76
C LEU A 33 18.22 20.28 7.09
N ILE A 34 18.36 18.98 7.34
CA ILE A 34 17.97 18.34 8.59
C ILE A 34 18.73 18.98 9.76
N TRP A 35 20.04 19.20 9.61
CA TRP A 35 20.86 19.82 10.64
C TRP A 35 20.41 21.27 10.93
N MET A 36 20.10 22.06 9.91
CA MET A 36 19.55 23.42 10.08
C MET A 36 18.18 23.40 10.78
N SER A 37 17.33 22.40 10.51
CA SER A 37 16.03 22.26 11.17
C SER A 37 16.13 22.09 12.69
N LYS A 38 17.29 21.63 13.19
CA LYS A 38 17.59 21.53 14.64
C LYS A 38 17.74 22.92 15.27
N TYR A 39 18.33 23.87 14.55
CA TYR A 39 18.55 25.26 15.00
C TYR A 39 17.36 26.18 14.76
N LEU A 40 16.50 25.86 13.78
CA LEU A 40 15.35 26.68 13.38
C LEU A 40 14.02 25.89 13.50
N PRO A 41 13.48 25.69 14.72
CA PRO A 41 12.27 24.90 14.91
C PRO A 41 11.04 25.39 14.14
N SER A 42 10.92 26.71 13.92
CA SER A 42 9.82 27.33 13.17
C SER A 42 9.76 26.91 11.70
N LEU A 43 10.89 26.52 11.11
CA LEU A 43 10.99 26.14 9.70
C LEU A 43 10.96 24.62 9.48
N ARG A 44 10.85 23.80 10.54
CA ARG A 44 10.91 22.33 10.43
C ARG A 44 9.88 21.75 9.46
N GLU A 45 8.63 22.24 9.49
CA GLU A 45 7.59 21.77 8.56
C GLU A 45 7.92 22.13 7.11
N GLN A 46 8.41 23.34 6.87
CA GLN A 46 8.77 23.80 5.52
C GLN A 46 10.00 23.06 4.98
N ILE A 47 11.00 22.82 5.85
CA ILE A 47 12.19 22.04 5.52
C ILE A 47 11.81 20.59 5.20
N MET A 48 11.02 19.93 6.06
CA MET A 48 10.52 18.57 5.81
C MET A 48 9.76 18.52 4.48
N THR A 49 8.88 19.49 4.24
CA THR A 49 8.13 19.64 2.99
C THR A 49 9.06 19.70 1.78
N ALA A 50 10.10 20.54 1.81
CA ALA A 50 11.06 20.67 0.71
C ALA A 50 11.83 19.35 0.47
N VAL A 51 12.29 18.69 1.55
CA VAL A 51 12.99 17.40 1.48
C VAL A 51 12.09 16.33 0.86
N ILE A 52 10.85 16.19 1.34
CA ILE A 52 9.89 15.19 0.85
C ILE A 52 9.51 15.46 -0.60
N ASN A 53 9.26 16.71 -1.01
CA ASN A 53 9.00 17.06 -2.41
C ASN A 53 10.15 16.64 -3.34
N LYS A 54 11.40 16.83 -2.91
CA LYS A 54 12.55 16.38 -3.67
C LYS A 54 12.59 14.86 -3.79
N MET A 55 12.37 14.16 -2.68
CA MET A 55 12.38 12.69 -2.67
C MET A 55 11.25 12.11 -3.51
N ILE A 56 10.06 12.70 -3.48
CA ILE A 56 8.94 12.35 -4.37
C ILE A 56 9.35 12.49 -5.83
N SER A 57 10.02 13.58 -6.19
CA SER A 57 10.50 13.78 -7.56
C SER A 57 11.45 12.65 -7.99
N MET A 58 12.36 12.21 -7.12
CA MET A 58 13.23 11.06 -7.40
C MET A 58 12.42 9.75 -7.55
N ASP A 59 11.49 9.51 -6.64
CA ASP A 59 10.67 8.29 -6.57
C ASP A 59 9.77 8.11 -7.80
N VAL A 60 9.12 9.17 -8.26
CA VAL A 60 8.28 9.14 -9.47
C VAL A 60 9.12 8.81 -10.71
N ASN A 61 10.32 9.37 -10.84
CA ASN A 61 11.21 9.08 -11.98
C ASN A 61 11.66 7.60 -11.97
N ILE A 62 11.91 7.02 -10.80
CA ILE A 62 12.23 5.58 -10.67
C ILE A 62 11.03 4.74 -11.12
N ALA A 63 9.83 5.06 -10.64
CA ALA A 63 8.61 4.32 -10.96
C ALA A 63 8.23 4.37 -12.46
N GLU A 64 8.37 5.53 -13.11
CA GLU A 64 8.10 5.69 -14.55
C GLU A 64 9.06 4.88 -15.42
N TYR A 65 10.33 4.79 -15.03
CA TYR A 65 11.28 3.97 -15.76
C TYR A 65 11.02 2.47 -15.59
N GLU A 66 10.68 2.02 -14.39
CA GLU A 66 10.34 0.61 -14.16
C GLU A 66 9.14 0.17 -15.01
N LYS A 67 8.16 1.07 -15.26
CA LYS A 67 7.05 0.84 -16.20
C LYS A 67 7.52 0.77 -17.65
N THR A 68 8.39 1.68 -18.06
CA THR A 68 8.90 1.72 -19.43
C THR A 68 9.73 0.47 -19.75
N LYS A 69 10.57 0.02 -18.79
CA LYS A 69 11.37 -1.21 -18.91
C LYS A 69 10.51 -2.47 -19.02
N SER A 70 9.35 -2.54 -18.36
CA SER A 70 8.43 -3.68 -18.56
C SER A 70 7.81 -3.71 -19.95
N ASP A 71 7.70 -2.55 -20.61
CA ASP A 71 7.07 -2.42 -21.93
C ASP A 71 8.09 -2.54 -23.08
N THR A 72 9.36 -2.19 -22.88
CA THR A 72 10.41 -2.21 -23.91
C THR A 72 11.58 -3.12 -23.52
N MET A 73 11.74 -4.25 -24.23
CA MET A 73 12.76 -5.28 -24.01
C MET A 73 14.22 -4.86 -24.33
N PHE A 74 14.46 -3.59 -24.67
CA PHE A 74 15.78 -3.05 -24.98
C PHE A 74 15.96 -1.74 -24.23
N ASP A 75 16.97 -1.63 -23.36
CA ASP A 75 17.57 -0.32 -23.12
C ASP A 75 19.03 -0.39 -22.64
N MET A 76 19.82 0.57 -23.14
CA MET A 76 21.29 0.65 -23.05
C MET A 76 21.75 1.58 -21.89
N ASP A 77 20.81 2.18 -21.15
CA ASP A 77 21.04 3.21 -20.12
C ASP A 77 20.87 2.68 -18.67
N VAL A 78 21.27 1.44 -18.39
CA VAL A 78 21.10 0.80 -17.06
C VAL A 78 21.91 1.51 -15.96
N ASP A 79 23.09 2.05 -16.28
CA ASP A 79 24.03 2.55 -15.27
C ASP A 79 23.55 3.82 -14.55
N CYS A 80 22.84 4.72 -15.23
CA CYS A 80 22.42 6.01 -14.65
C CYS A 80 21.18 5.91 -13.74
N GLN A 81 20.44 4.80 -13.81
CA GLN A 81 19.22 4.51 -13.06
C GLN A 81 19.51 3.99 -11.66
N ASP A 82 20.46 3.06 -11.58
CA ASP A 82 20.95 2.55 -10.30
C ASP A 82 21.46 3.70 -9.42
N GLU A 83 22.07 4.73 -10.01
CA GLU A 83 22.52 5.91 -9.28
C GLU A 83 21.37 6.71 -8.62
N VAL A 84 20.22 6.89 -9.29
CA VAL A 84 19.07 7.63 -8.72
C VAL A 84 18.39 6.81 -7.64
N SER A 85 18.26 5.49 -7.83
CA SER A 85 17.73 4.57 -6.82
C SER A 85 18.61 4.55 -5.56
N ILE A 86 19.94 4.43 -5.73
CA ILE A 86 20.91 4.52 -4.64
C ILE A 86 20.82 5.89 -3.95
N THR A 87 20.67 6.97 -4.72
CA THR A 87 20.53 8.32 -4.15
C THR A 87 19.28 8.42 -3.28
N LEU A 88 18.12 7.98 -3.77
CA LEU A 88 16.87 7.98 -3.00
C LEU A 88 16.99 7.11 -1.74
N ASP A 89 17.67 5.96 -1.83
CA ASP A 89 17.88 5.05 -0.72
C ASP A 89 18.66 5.71 0.44
N TYR A 90 19.73 6.43 0.13
CA TYR A 90 20.46 7.22 1.12
C TYR A 90 19.63 8.41 1.65
N CYS A 91 18.83 9.07 0.82
CA CYS A 91 17.93 10.13 1.27
C CYS A 91 16.88 9.60 2.25
N MET A 92 16.28 8.44 1.96
CA MET A 92 15.38 7.73 2.86
C MET A 92 16.05 7.41 4.20
N LEU A 93 17.31 6.95 4.18
CA LEU A 93 18.06 6.68 5.40
C LEU A 93 18.26 7.94 6.26
N GLU A 94 18.60 9.09 5.68
CA GLU A 94 18.79 10.33 6.45
C GLU A 94 17.47 10.79 7.10
N VAL A 95 16.34 10.70 6.40
CA VAL A 95 15.03 11.06 6.97
C VAL A 95 14.58 10.06 8.05
N LEU A 96 14.85 8.77 7.86
CA LEU A 96 14.55 7.74 8.88
C LEU A 96 15.34 8.00 10.17
N LYS A 97 16.63 8.35 10.06
CA LYS A 97 17.44 8.75 11.22
C LYS A 97 16.90 10.02 11.88
N TRP A 98 16.47 11.01 11.09
CA TRP A 98 15.87 12.22 11.65
C TRP A 98 14.59 11.92 12.45
N LEU A 99 13.74 11.03 11.95
CA LEU A 99 12.56 10.56 12.66
C LEU A 99 12.91 9.77 13.94
N GLU A 100 14.02 9.01 13.92
CA GLU A 100 14.50 8.27 15.09
C GLU A 100 15.04 9.19 16.20
N ASP A 101 15.84 10.19 15.81
CA ASP A 101 16.52 11.13 16.71
C ASP A 101 15.54 12.05 17.46
N GLU A 102 14.60 12.67 16.73
CA GLU A 102 13.73 13.71 17.29
C GLU A 102 12.28 13.25 17.51
N ARG A 103 11.92 12.02 17.11
CA ARG A 103 10.62 11.36 17.37
C ARG A 103 9.40 12.26 17.25
N GLU A 104 8.75 12.59 18.38
CA GLU A 104 7.40 13.18 18.45
C GLU A 104 7.18 14.43 17.58
N PRO A 105 7.96 15.53 17.70
CA PRO A 105 7.78 16.72 16.88
C PRO A 105 7.87 16.44 15.38
N ILE A 106 8.89 15.67 14.96
CA ILE A 106 9.15 15.42 13.53
C ILE A 106 8.15 14.42 12.95
N MET A 107 7.71 13.43 13.73
CA MET A 107 6.66 12.49 13.34
C MET A 107 5.32 13.19 13.11
N ASN A 108 4.94 14.13 14.00
CA ASN A 108 3.71 14.92 13.82
C ASN A 108 3.77 15.80 12.57
N ILE A 109 4.93 16.40 12.30
CA ILE A 109 5.18 17.17 11.07
C ILE A 109 5.06 16.25 9.85
N LEU A 110 5.65 15.05 9.89
CA LEU A 110 5.56 14.08 8.79
C LEU A 110 4.11 13.65 8.51
N CYS A 111 3.27 13.47 9.54
CA CYS A 111 1.83 13.24 9.34
C CYS A 111 1.17 14.41 8.59
N THR A 112 1.47 15.66 8.95
CA THR A 112 0.95 16.84 8.23
C THR A 112 1.47 16.92 6.79
N VAL A 113 2.76 16.63 6.56
CA VAL A 113 3.36 16.61 5.23
C VAL A 113 2.76 15.48 4.37
N PHE A 114 2.48 14.33 4.97
CA PHE A 114 1.80 13.24 4.29
C PHE A 114 0.44 13.68 3.74
N GLU A 115 -0.38 14.32 4.58
CA GLU A 115 -1.73 14.78 4.22
C GLU A 115 -1.70 15.80 3.07
N ARG A 116 -0.72 16.71 3.09
CA ARG A 116 -0.63 17.82 2.13
C ARG A 116 0.06 17.45 0.82
N ILE A 117 0.99 16.49 0.83
CA ILE A 117 1.92 16.27 -0.28
C ILE A 117 1.91 14.82 -0.75
N ILE A 118 2.12 13.86 0.15
CA ILE A 118 2.25 12.45 -0.22
C ILE A 118 0.91 11.90 -0.69
N LEU A 119 -0.17 12.16 0.03
CA LEU A 119 -1.52 11.67 -0.28
C LEU A 119 -2.05 12.12 -1.65
N PRO A 120 -1.92 13.39 -2.08
CA PRO A 120 -2.34 13.80 -3.43
C PRO A 120 -1.37 13.36 -4.54
N THR A 121 -0.19 12.85 -4.20
CA THR A 121 0.81 12.40 -5.19
C THR A 121 0.56 10.94 -5.59
N TYR A 122 0.48 10.68 -6.89
CA TYR A 122 0.28 9.33 -7.43
C TYR A 122 1.59 8.71 -7.92
N GLY A 123 1.70 7.37 -7.82
CA GLY A 123 2.78 6.60 -8.45
C GLY A 123 4.09 6.55 -7.67
N ILE A 124 4.14 7.05 -6.44
CA ILE A 124 5.30 6.88 -5.54
C ILE A 124 5.39 5.43 -5.04
N ARG A 125 6.62 4.91 -4.88
CA ARG A 125 6.87 3.51 -4.49
C ARG A 125 7.61 3.38 -3.16
N HIS A 126 8.32 4.43 -2.73
CA HIS A 126 9.24 4.36 -1.60
C HIS A 126 8.96 5.40 -0.51
N VAL A 127 8.69 6.66 -0.87
CA VAL A 127 8.62 7.77 0.10
C VAL A 127 7.49 7.57 1.13
N GLN A 128 6.38 6.96 0.73
CA GLN A 128 5.26 6.63 1.62
C GLN A 128 5.63 5.70 2.78
N PHE A 129 6.73 4.94 2.69
CA PHE A 129 7.20 4.08 3.77
C PHE A 129 7.72 4.85 4.98
N LEU A 130 8.04 6.15 4.83
CA LEU A 130 8.30 7.02 5.97
C LEU A 130 7.08 7.10 6.89
N LEU A 131 5.86 7.15 6.32
CA LEU A 131 4.63 7.11 7.10
C LEU A 131 4.46 5.75 7.81
N LEU A 132 4.76 4.64 7.13
CA LEU A 132 4.70 3.30 7.73
C LEU A 132 5.62 3.20 8.94
N TYR A 133 6.85 3.72 8.82
CA TYR A 133 7.79 3.84 9.94
C TYR A 133 7.18 4.65 11.10
N THR A 134 6.65 5.85 10.83
CA THR A 134 6.05 6.71 11.84
C THR A 134 4.91 6.05 12.61
N ILE A 135 3.93 5.46 11.91
CA ILE A 135 2.78 4.83 12.57
C ILE A 135 3.16 3.55 13.33
N SER A 136 4.26 2.88 12.92
CA SER A 136 4.76 1.72 13.64
C SER A 136 5.35 2.11 15.01
N ILE A 137 5.84 3.34 15.16
CA ILE A 137 6.44 3.81 16.40
C ILE A 137 5.43 4.56 17.25
N ASN A 138 4.69 5.49 16.65
CA ASN A 138 3.75 6.36 17.37
C ASN A 138 2.30 5.98 17.07
N GLN A 139 1.63 5.43 18.08
CA GLN A 139 0.22 4.98 17.97
C GLN A 139 -0.77 6.15 17.87
N GLN A 140 -0.46 7.33 18.42
CA GLN A 140 -1.29 8.53 18.28
C GLN A 140 -1.26 9.03 16.83
N CYS A 141 -0.08 9.03 16.21
CA CYS A 141 0.07 9.31 14.78
C CYS A 141 -0.70 8.27 13.95
N ALA A 142 -0.65 7.00 14.32
CA ALA A 142 -1.41 5.94 13.65
C ALA A 142 -2.92 6.22 13.69
N ASP A 143 -3.50 6.51 14.86
CA ASP A 143 -4.92 6.80 14.98
C ASP A 143 -5.32 8.05 14.18
N ARG A 144 -4.56 9.14 14.28
CA ARG A 144 -4.79 10.37 13.49
C ARG A 144 -4.81 10.09 11.99
N VAL A 145 -3.79 9.41 11.48
CA VAL A 145 -3.62 9.16 10.05
C VAL A 145 -4.69 8.22 9.51
N LEU A 146 -4.99 7.13 10.22
CA LEU A 146 -5.98 6.15 9.77
C LEU A 146 -7.40 6.76 9.79
N ASP A 147 -7.75 7.55 10.81
CA ASP A 147 -9.05 8.23 10.87
C ASP A 147 -9.18 9.31 9.78
N ASN A 148 -8.11 10.05 9.49
CA ASN A 148 -8.10 11.04 8.42
C ASN A 148 -8.23 10.37 7.03
N LEU A 149 -7.46 9.31 6.78
CA LEU A 149 -7.56 8.53 5.54
C LEU A 149 -8.97 7.98 5.32
N TRP A 150 -9.60 7.46 6.38
CA TRP A 150 -10.99 6.99 6.30
C TRP A 150 -11.97 8.11 5.99
N THR A 151 -11.86 9.25 6.69
CA THR A 151 -12.71 10.43 6.49
C THR A 151 -12.63 10.93 5.04
N ILE A 152 -11.43 10.98 4.47
CA ILE A 152 -11.21 11.33 3.07
C ILE A 152 -11.84 10.26 2.17
N ALA A 153 -11.48 8.98 2.32
CA ALA A 153 -11.99 7.88 1.46
C ALA A 153 -13.54 7.82 1.42
N ALA A 154 -14.18 7.92 2.57
CA ALA A 154 -15.64 7.93 2.71
C ALA A 154 -16.31 9.16 2.09
N GLY A 155 -15.54 10.20 1.74
CA GLY A 155 -16.04 11.43 1.13
C GLY A 155 -16.65 12.39 2.15
N LEU A 156 -16.25 12.29 3.42
CA LEU A 156 -16.70 13.20 4.48
C LEU A 156 -15.93 14.53 4.46
N GLN A 157 -14.81 14.60 3.73
CA GLN A 157 -13.98 15.78 3.51
C GLN A 157 -13.51 15.86 2.04
N GLY A 158 -13.34 17.09 1.52
CA GLY A 158 -12.79 17.36 0.19
C GLY A 158 -13.84 17.52 -0.91
N ILE A 159 -14.17 18.76 -1.26
CA ILE A 159 -15.02 19.13 -2.40
C ILE A 159 -14.10 19.71 -3.49
N GLY A 160 -14.09 19.12 -4.69
CA GLY A 160 -13.36 19.71 -5.81
C GLY A 160 -12.99 18.74 -6.94
N PRO A 161 -12.53 19.27 -8.09
CA PRO A 161 -12.00 18.48 -9.20
C PRO A 161 -10.70 17.78 -8.75
N GLY A 162 -10.74 16.45 -8.61
CA GLY A 162 -9.64 15.65 -8.07
C GLY A 162 -9.98 14.90 -6.78
N ALA A 163 -11.10 15.26 -6.12
CA ALA A 163 -11.54 14.60 -4.89
C ALA A 163 -11.69 13.07 -5.07
N LEU A 164 -12.21 12.60 -6.21
CA LEU A 164 -12.34 11.17 -6.48
C LEU A 164 -10.98 10.44 -6.47
N THR A 165 -9.95 11.02 -7.08
CA THR A 165 -8.62 10.42 -7.13
C THR A 165 -8.02 10.34 -5.73
N THR A 166 -8.07 11.44 -4.96
CA THR A 166 -7.59 11.47 -3.59
C THR A 166 -8.35 10.47 -2.70
N ARG A 167 -9.66 10.29 -2.91
CA ARG A 167 -10.47 9.27 -2.21
C ARG A 167 -10.00 7.85 -2.49
N LYS A 168 -9.73 7.54 -3.77
CA LYS A 168 -9.18 6.23 -4.18
C LYS A 168 -7.83 6.00 -3.52
N THR A 169 -6.91 6.96 -3.61
CA THR A 169 -5.58 6.89 -3.01
C THR A 169 -5.65 6.76 -1.48
N ALA A 170 -6.57 7.47 -0.82
CA ALA A 170 -6.78 7.36 0.62
C ALA A 170 -7.23 5.95 1.03
N ALA A 171 -8.18 5.35 0.29
CA ALA A 171 -8.60 3.96 0.53
C ALA A 171 -7.45 2.97 0.35
N SER A 172 -6.62 3.15 -0.69
CA SER A 172 -5.42 2.36 -0.95
C SER A 172 -4.38 2.47 0.16
N HIS A 173 -4.05 3.69 0.63
CA HIS A 173 -3.12 3.88 1.74
C HIS A 173 -3.65 3.26 3.02
N LEU A 174 -4.94 3.45 3.33
CA LEU A 174 -5.57 2.88 4.51
C LEU A 174 -5.47 1.34 4.50
N ALA A 175 -5.86 0.70 3.39
CA ALA A 175 -5.79 -0.74 3.25
C ALA A 175 -4.34 -1.26 3.32
N GLY A 176 -3.40 -0.57 2.67
CA GLY A 176 -2.00 -0.96 2.66
C GLY A 176 -1.34 -0.84 4.04
N LEU A 177 -1.60 0.23 4.78
CA LEU A 177 -1.10 0.40 6.15
C LEU A 177 -1.68 -0.64 7.11
N LEU A 178 -2.99 -0.89 7.06
CA LEU A 178 -3.66 -1.91 7.87
C LEU A 178 -3.16 -3.34 7.55
N ALA A 179 -2.84 -3.61 6.28
CA ALA A 179 -2.32 -4.90 5.85
C ALA A 179 -0.84 -5.11 6.23
N ARG A 180 0.00 -4.12 5.93
CA ARG A 180 1.46 -4.29 5.90
C ARG A 180 2.15 -3.87 7.20
N CYS A 181 1.63 -2.90 7.95
CA CYS A 181 2.33 -2.46 9.16
C CYS A 181 2.18 -3.50 10.29
N VAL A 182 3.32 -3.99 10.81
CA VAL A 182 3.37 -5.01 11.87
C VAL A 182 2.67 -4.57 13.15
N ARG A 183 2.75 -3.29 13.49
CA ARG A 183 2.29 -2.73 14.78
C ARG A 183 0.90 -2.12 14.74
N VAL A 184 0.08 -2.51 13.76
CA VAL A 184 -1.35 -2.17 13.74
C VAL A 184 -2.13 -3.25 14.49
N PRO A 185 -2.82 -2.91 15.60
CA PRO A 185 -3.63 -3.86 16.35
C PRO A 185 -4.83 -4.37 15.54
N ASN A 186 -5.24 -5.62 15.78
CA ASN A 186 -6.39 -6.24 15.13
C ASN A 186 -7.70 -5.47 15.38
N THR A 187 -7.81 -4.78 16.50
CA THR A 187 -8.98 -3.94 16.82
C THR A 187 -9.18 -2.82 15.79
N ARG A 188 -8.10 -2.22 15.27
CA ARG A 188 -8.18 -1.20 14.20
C ARG A 188 -8.58 -1.82 12.87
N LEU A 189 -8.03 -2.98 12.53
CA LEU A 189 -8.42 -3.73 11.32
C LEU A 189 -9.94 -4.02 11.32
N ILE A 190 -10.46 -4.54 12.43
CA ILE A 190 -11.89 -4.84 12.62
C ILE A 190 -12.73 -3.55 12.54
N LYS A 191 -12.31 -2.47 13.21
CA LYS A 191 -12.98 -1.15 13.16
C LYS A 191 -13.15 -0.68 11.73
N TYR A 192 -12.06 -0.57 10.97
CA TYR A 192 -12.13 -0.02 9.61
C TYR A 192 -12.81 -0.97 8.62
N LEU A 193 -12.62 -2.30 8.73
CA LEU A 193 -13.37 -3.26 7.90
C LEU A 193 -14.88 -3.10 8.09
N LYS A 194 -15.33 -2.96 9.35
CA LYS A 194 -16.74 -2.73 9.67
C LYS A 194 -17.24 -1.42 9.07
N SER A 195 -16.54 -0.30 9.31
CA SER A 195 -16.92 1.01 8.78
C SER A 195 -16.94 1.05 7.24
N MET A 196 -15.97 0.40 6.58
CA MET A 196 -15.93 0.26 5.13
C MET A 196 -17.13 -0.53 4.60
N ALA A 197 -17.45 -1.67 5.21
CA ALA A 197 -18.59 -2.50 4.80
C ALA A 197 -19.93 -1.78 5.01
N GLU A 198 -20.14 -1.16 6.17
CA GLU A 198 -21.33 -0.36 6.48
C GLU A 198 -21.53 0.77 5.47
N TRP A 199 -20.46 1.51 5.16
CA TRP A 199 -20.49 2.57 4.16
C TRP A 199 -20.87 2.02 2.77
N CYS A 200 -20.28 0.90 2.34
CA CYS A 200 -20.61 0.26 1.07
C CYS A 200 -22.07 -0.21 1.02
N HIS A 201 -22.60 -0.76 2.12
CA HIS A 201 -23.99 -1.19 2.21
C HIS A 201 -24.97 -0.03 2.13
N SER A 202 -24.67 1.09 2.79
CA SER A 202 -25.46 2.33 2.65
C SER A 202 -25.40 2.87 1.23
N TYR A 203 -24.22 2.85 0.59
CA TYR A 203 -24.05 3.28 -0.79
C TYR A 203 -24.87 2.44 -1.78
N ILE A 204 -24.86 1.11 -1.64
CA ILE A 204 -25.66 0.19 -2.46
C ILE A 204 -27.14 0.52 -2.30
N SER A 205 -27.62 0.69 -1.06
CA SER A 205 -29.03 0.97 -0.78
C SER A 205 -29.49 2.30 -1.40
N ALA A 206 -28.65 3.34 -1.33
CA ALA A 206 -28.94 4.63 -1.94
C ALA A 206 -28.89 4.61 -3.48
N THR A 207 -28.10 3.72 -4.08
CA THR A 207 -27.91 3.66 -5.55
C THR A 207 -28.97 2.78 -6.24
N GLN A 208 -29.61 1.84 -5.52
CA GLN A 208 -30.64 0.95 -6.06
C GLN A 208 -31.88 1.67 -6.61
N GLU A 209 -32.09 2.95 -6.30
CA GLU A 209 -33.19 3.77 -6.83
C GLU A 209 -32.92 4.31 -8.26
N SER A 210 -31.72 4.17 -8.82
CA SER A 210 -31.34 4.68 -10.15
C SER A 210 -30.69 3.61 -11.04
N THR A 211 -31.50 2.80 -11.71
CA THR A 211 -31.10 1.69 -12.59
C THR A 211 -30.31 2.09 -13.85
N ALA A 212 -30.26 3.37 -14.22
CA ALA A 212 -29.64 3.84 -15.46
C ALA A 212 -28.12 4.12 -15.37
N ALA A 213 -27.49 4.07 -14.19
CA ALA A 213 -26.11 4.54 -13.96
C ALA A 213 -25.08 3.43 -13.69
N CYS A 214 -25.48 2.15 -13.70
CA CYS A 214 -24.70 1.04 -13.15
C CYS A 214 -23.33 0.76 -13.82
N ASP A 215 -23.14 1.21 -15.07
CA ASP A 215 -21.89 0.99 -15.83
C ASP A 215 -20.89 2.17 -15.73
N ASN A 216 -21.26 3.28 -15.08
CA ASN A 216 -20.35 4.42 -14.97
C ASN A 216 -19.32 4.22 -13.85
N THR A 217 -18.23 3.51 -14.18
CA THR A 217 -17.12 3.25 -13.25
C THR A 217 -16.48 4.55 -12.72
N LYS A 218 -16.58 5.67 -13.46
CA LYS A 218 -16.12 6.98 -12.98
C LYS A 218 -17.03 7.56 -11.90
N ALA A 219 -18.35 7.37 -11.99
CA ALA A 219 -19.30 7.84 -10.98
C ALA A 219 -19.20 7.04 -9.67
N HIS A 220 -18.91 5.74 -9.77
CA HIS A 220 -18.83 4.83 -8.62
C HIS A 220 -17.39 4.56 -8.15
N GLY A 221 -16.39 5.28 -8.67
CA GLY A 221 -14.97 4.95 -8.47
C GLY A 221 -14.55 4.83 -6.99
N ALA A 222 -15.09 5.67 -6.10
CA ALA A 222 -14.82 5.60 -4.66
C ALA A 222 -15.43 4.35 -4.01
N PHE A 223 -16.61 3.91 -4.46
CA PHE A 223 -17.23 2.67 -4.01
C PHE A 223 -16.40 1.44 -4.40
N HIS A 224 -15.94 1.39 -5.66
CA HIS A 224 -15.07 0.32 -6.11
C HIS A 224 -13.77 0.28 -5.28
N ALA A 225 -13.14 1.44 -5.07
CA ALA A 225 -11.95 1.60 -4.23
C ALA A 225 -12.11 1.03 -2.81
N ILE A 226 -13.20 1.37 -2.12
CA ILE A 226 -13.45 0.89 -0.76
C ILE A 226 -13.74 -0.62 -0.77
N CYS A 227 -14.50 -1.13 -1.76
CA CYS A 227 -14.68 -2.58 -1.93
C CYS A 227 -13.34 -3.30 -2.17
N HIS A 228 -12.45 -2.73 -2.99
CA HIS A 228 -11.12 -3.30 -3.25
C HIS A 228 -10.27 -3.33 -1.99
N ALA A 229 -10.34 -2.28 -1.16
CA ALA A 229 -9.70 -2.25 0.15
C ALA A 229 -10.20 -3.40 1.06
N ILE A 230 -11.51 -3.61 1.13
CA ILE A 230 -12.11 -4.72 1.89
C ILE A 230 -11.60 -6.08 1.37
N PHE A 231 -11.68 -6.31 0.05
CA PHE A 231 -11.26 -7.59 -0.54
C PHE A 231 -9.78 -7.87 -0.30
N TYR A 232 -8.93 -6.86 -0.45
CA TYR A 232 -7.51 -6.96 -0.17
C TYR A 232 -7.25 -7.27 1.31
N LEU A 233 -7.88 -6.56 2.25
CA LEU A 233 -7.68 -6.80 3.67
C LEU A 233 -8.15 -8.19 4.10
N VAL A 234 -9.31 -8.64 3.61
CA VAL A 234 -9.83 -9.99 3.89
C VAL A 234 -8.87 -11.05 3.34
N ALA A 235 -8.36 -10.87 2.13
CA ALA A 235 -7.40 -11.81 1.53
C ALA A 235 -6.04 -11.80 2.26
N PHE A 236 -5.53 -10.61 2.61
CA PHE A 236 -4.19 -10.47 3.21
C PHE A 236 -4.16 -10.91 4.68
N LYS A 237 -5.19 -10.56 5.46
CA LYS A 237 -5.27 -10.81 6.91
C LYS A 237 -6.14 -12.01 7.28
N HIS A 238 -6.37 -12.93 6.34
CA HIS A 238 -7.20 -14.12 6.56
C HIS A 238 -6.78 -14.94 7.80
N HIS A 239 -5.48 -15.08 8.03
CA HIS A 239 -4.94 -15.79 9.20
C HIS A 239 -5.36 -15.18 10.54
N LEU A 240 -5.76 -13.89 10.59
CA LEU A 240 -6.32 -13.23 11.77
C LEU A 240 -7.84 -13.25 11.76
N LEU A 241 -8.45 -13.14 10.58
CA LEU A 241 -9.90 -13.03 10.41
C LEU A 241 -10.64 -14.38 10.50
N PHE A 242 -9.95 -15.51 10.32
CA PHE A 242 -10.56 -16.84 10.29
C PHE A 242 -10.03 -17.81 11.37
N THR A 243 -9.21 -17.34 12.31
CA THR A 243 -8.63 -18.20 13.37
C THR A 243 -9.66 -18.64 14.40
N SER A 244 -10.45 -17.68 14.90
CA SER A 244 -11.39 -17.89 16.00
C SER A 244 -12.82 -17.83 15.50
N LYS A 245 -13.74 -18.49 16.22
CA LYS A 245 -15.17 -18.44 15.90
C LYS A 245 -15.73 -17.01 15.96
N GLU A 246 -15.23 -16.19 16.90
CA GLU A 246 -15.61 -14.77 17.00
C GLU A 246 -15.21 -13.99 15.75
N ASN A 247 -14.01 -14.24 15.21
CA ASN A 247 -13.53 -13.58 14.00
C ASN A 247 -14.32 -14.02 12.76
N VAL A 248 -14.69 -15.30 12.67
CA VAL A 248 -15.57 -15.80 11.59
C VAL A 248 -16.95 -15.14 11.67
N ASN A 249 -17.57 -15.07 12.86
CA ASN A 249 -18.84 -14.37 13.05
C ASN A 249 -18.74 -12.89 12.65
N PHE A 250 -17.60 -12.25 12.94
CA PHE A 250 -17.33 -10.89 12.49
C PHE A 250 -17.29 -10.80 10.95
N VAL A 251 -16.56 -11.69 10.28
CA VAL A 251 -16.50 -11.70 8.81
C VAL A 251 -17.88 -11.93 8.19
N GLU A 252 -18.68 -12.84 8.74
CA GLU A 252 -20.07 -13.06 8.33
C GLU A 252 -20.92 -11.79 8.47
N SER A 253 -20.72 -11.04 9.58
CA SER A 253 -21.42 -9.77 9.82
C SER A 253 -21.12 -8.68 8.80
N LEU A 254 -19.99 -8.76 8.07
CA LEU A 254 -19.66 -7.83 6.99
C LEU A 254 -20.58 -8.00 5.77
N ASN A 255 -21.32 -9.11 5.66
CA ASN A 255 -22.22 -9.42 4.56
C ASN A 255 -21.53 -9.25 3.18
N LEU A 256 -20.36 -9.87 3.05
CA LEU A 256 -19.58 -9.91 1.81
C LEU A 256 -20.37 -10.44 0.59
N PRO A 257 -21.32 -11.42 0.71
CA PRO A 257 -22.15 -11.85 -0.41
C PRO A 257 -22.88 -10.69 -1.08
N ARG A 258 -23.45 -9.75 -0.30
CA ARG A 258 -24.15 -8.57 -0.85
C ARG A 258 -23.21 -7.63 -1.60
N LEU A 259 -21.97 -7.47 -1.14
CA LEU A 259 -20.98 -6.62 -1.81
C LEU A 259 -20.56 -7.19 -3.17
N VAL A 260 -20.35 -8.50 -3.28
CA VAL A 260 -19.89 -9.11 -4.53
C VAL A 260 -20.99 -9.29 -5.57
N THR A 261 -22.24 -9.46 -5.14
CA THR A 261 -23.41 -9.70 -6.00
C THR A 261 -24.15 -8.43 -6.40
N CYS A 262 -23.77 -7.27 -5.86
CA CYS A 262 -24.45 -6.02 -6.18
C CYS A 262 -24.31 -5.67 -7.67
N ALA A 263 -25.27 -4.90 -8.19
CA ALA A 263 -25.30 -4.53 -9.61
C ALA A 263 -24.02 -3.79 -10.06
N LEU A 264 -23.42 -2.99 -9.16
CA LEU A 264 -22.18 -2.23 -9.40
C LEU A 264 -20.95 -3.12 -9.65
N ASN A 265 -21.00 -4.41 -9.28
CA ASN A 265 -20.00 -5.43 -9.60
C ASN A 265 -18.54 -4.99 -9.34
N PRO A 266 -18.16 -4.74 -8.07
CA PRO A 266 -16.84 -4.24 -7.71
C PRO A 266 -15.69 -5.19 -8.10
N LEU A 267 -15.97 -6.50 -8.23
CA LEU A 267 -15.00 -7.51 -8.67
C LEU A 267 -14.56 -7.32 -10.13
N ARG A 268 -15.33 -6.60 -10.96
CA ARG A 268 -14.98 -6.35 -12.38
C ARG A 268 -13.75 -5.47 -12.55
N THR A 269 -13.51 -4.55 -11.61
CA THR A 269 -12.41 -3.58 -11.68
C THR A 269 -11.31 -3.85 -10.65
N CYS A 270 -11.47 -4.89 -9.83
CA CYS A 270 -10.51 -5.26 -8.81
C CYS A 270 -9.30 -5.98 -9.46
N PRO A 271 -8.05 -5.68 -9.05
CA PRO A 271 -6.87 -6.36 -9.58
C PRO A 271 -7.03 -7.89 -9.55
N PRO A 272 -6.72 -8.62 -10.64
CA PRO A 272 -7.05 -10.04 -10.77
C PRO A 272 -6.43 -10.92 -9.67
N GLN A 273 -5.26 -10.54 -9.19
CA GLN A 273 -4.52 -11.26 -8.14
C GLN A 273 -5.26 -11.19 -6.80
N VAL A 274 -5.78 -10.01 -6.46
CA VAL A 274 -6.59 -9.78 -5.25
C VAL A 274 -7.91 -10.53 -5.36
N THR A 275 -8.58 -10.43 -6.50
CA THR A 275 -9.83 -11.15 -6.79
C THR A 275 -9.65 -12.67 -6.64
N ARG A 276 -8.55 -13.22 -7.15
CA ARG A 276 -8.22 -14.65 -7.02
C ARG A 276 -7.95 -15.05 -5.57
N ALA A 277 -7.09 -14.31 -4.86
CA ALA A 277 -6.78 -14.58 -3.47
C ALA A 277 -8.03 -14.49 -2.58
N PHE A 278 -8.81 -13.41 -2.73
CA PHE A 278 -10.08 -13.22 -2.03
C PHE A 278 -11.05 -14.38 -2.30
N SER A 279 -11.31 -14.70 -3.57
CA SER A 279 -12.20 -15.81 -3.97
C SER A 279 -11.77 -17.15 -3.37
N SER A 280 -10.46 -17.44 -3.39
CA SER A 280 -9.94 -18.70 -2.85
C SER A 280 -10.16 -18.80 -1.34
N ILE A 281 -9.81 -17.74 -0.60
CA ILE A 281 -9.92 -17.68 0.86
C ILE A 281 -11.38 -17.69 1.32
N THR A 282 -12.26 -16.89 0.70
CA THR A 282 -13.67 -16.87 1.11
C THR A 282 -14.38 -18.18 0.79
N ARG A 283 -13.92 -18.89 -0.25
CA ARG A 283 -14.42 -20.24 -0.59
C ARG A 283 -13.95 -21.28 0.43
N SER A 284 -12.68 -21.29 0.81
CA SER A 284 -12.15 -22.27 1.79
C SER A 284 -12.83 -22.13 3.15
N HIS A 285 -13.22 -20.91 3.53
CA HIS A 285 -13.96 -20.63 4.75
C HIS A 285 -15.49 -20.57 4.57
N GLN A 286 -16.02 -20.97 3.41
CA GLN A 286 -17.46 -21.05 3.12
C GLN A 286 -18.25 -19.73 3.30
N VAL A 287 -17.60 -18.57 3.22
CA VAL A 287 -18.25 -17.26 3.40
C VAL A 287 -18.89 -16.78 2.10
N VAL A 288 -18.17 -16.85 0.97
CA VAL A 288 -18.65 -16.36 -0.33
C VAL A 288 -18.07 -17.18 -1.48
N TYR A 289 -18.93 -17.50 -2.45
CA TYR A 289 -18.57 -18.18 -3.69
C TYR A 289 -18.59 -17.19 -4.87
N CYS A 290 -17.42 -16.69 -5.27
CA CYS A 290 -17.29 -15.63 -6.29
C CYS A 290 -17.05 -16.16 -7.71
N GLN A 291 -16.78 -17.46 -7.88
CA GLN A 291 -16.26 -18.02 -9.13
C GLN A 291 -17.15 -17.74 -10.37
N GLY A 292 -18.46 -17.94 -10.26
CA GLY A 292 -19.38 -17.67 -11.37
C GLY A 292 -19.42 -16.19 -11.80
N ILE A 293 -19.25 -15.27 -10.84
CA ILE A 293 -19.19 -13.82 -11.10
C ILE A 293 -17.87 -13.48 -11.81
N ILE A 294 -16.75 -14.03 -11.33
CA ILE A 294 -15.42 -13.83 -11.89
C ILE A 294 -15.36 -14.32 -13.34
N GLU A 295 -15.88 -15.51 -13.61
CA GLU A 295 -15.94 -16.05 -14.98
C GLU A 295 -16.83 -15.22 -15.92
N LYS A 296 -17.97 -14.74 -15.41
CA LYS A 296 -18.84 -13.83 -16.16
C LYS A 296 -18.11 -12.53 -16.51
N ASN A 297 -17.37 -11.96 -15.55
CA ASN A 297 -16.58 -10.75 -15.77
C ASN A 297 -15.45 -10.97 -16.79
N ALA A 298 -14.74 -12.10 -16.70
CA ALA A 298 -13.68 -12.45 -17.64
C ALA A 298 -14.20 -12.55 -19.09
N ARG A 299 -15.35 -13.21 -19.30
CA ARG A 299 -16.00 -13.29 -20.62
C ARG A 299 -16.38 -11.91 -21.16
N HIS A 300 -16.89 -11.02 -20.32
CA HIS A 300 -17.24 -9.66 -20.71
C HIS A 300 -16.01 -8.81 -21.07
N THR A 301 -14.89 -8.99 -20.37
CA THR A 301 -13.63 -8.29 -20.70
C THR A 301 -13.07 -8.77 -22.03
N LEU A 302 -13.13 -10.07 -22.35
CA LEU A 302 -12.69 -10.62 -23.64
C LEU A 302 -13.46 -10.07 -24.85
N GLN A 303 -14.73 -9.70 -24.65
CA GLN A 303 -15.57 -9.10 -25.68
C GLN A 303 -15.31 -7.59 -25.86
N SER A 304 -14.61 -6.96 -24.92
CA SER A 304 -14.27 -5.54 -24.98
C SER A 304 -12.88 -5.36 -25.58
N THR A 305 -12.76 -4.55 -26.63
CA THR A 305 -11.47 -4.19 -27.25
C THR A 305 -10.63 -3.21 -26.41
N ALA A 306 -11.13 -2.77 -25.25
CA ALA A 306 -10.43 -1.88 -24.34
C ALA A 306 -9.49 -2.68 -23.42
N VAL A 307 -8.19 -2.37 -23.48
CA VAL A 307 -7.21 -2.87 -22.51
C VAL A 307 -7.60 -2.33 -21.13
N GLN A 308 -8.00 -3.22 -20.22
CA GLN A 308 -8.22 -2.84 -18.83
C GLN A 308 -6.86 -2.58 -18.17
N GLN A 309 -6.50 -1.30 -18.07
CA GLN A 309 -5.38 -0.88 -17.26
C GLN A 309 -5.83 -0.86 -15.80
N TYR A 310 -5.23 -1.73 -14.98
CA TYR A 310 -5.43 -1.69 -13.54
C TYR A 310 -4.52 -0.61 -12.98
N ASP A 311 -5.09 0.36 -12.24
CA ASP A 311 -4.31 1.36 -11.53
C ASP A 311 -3.37 0.66 -10.53
N GLU A 312 -2.19 1.24 -10.29
CA GLU A 312 -1.28 0.81 -9.23
C GLU A 312 -1.94 1.04 -7.87
N TRP A 313 -2.71 0.04 -7.45
CA TRP A 313 -3.64 0.16 -6.34
C TRP A 313 -2.97 0.06 -4.97
N PHE A 314 -1.73 -0.47 -4.91
CA PHE A 314 -1.07 -0.88 -3.66
C PHE A 314 0.16 -0.03 -3.33
N PRO A 315 0.01 1.05 -2.55
CA PRO A 315 1.13 1.94 -2.21
C PRO A 315 2.15 1.30 -1.25
N TYR A 316 1.87 0.17 -0.64
CA TYR A 316 2.81 -0.51 0.27
C TYR A 316 3.18 -1.90 -0.23
N ASP A 317 3.35 -2.02 -1.54
CA ASP A 317 4.02 -3.16 -2.15
C ASP A 317 5.47 -3.28 -1.68
N PRO A 318 6.10 -4.46 -1.79
CA PRO A 318 7.41 -4.70 -1.21
C PRO A 318 8.43 -3.60 -1.51
N TYR A 319 9.16 -3.23 -0.45
CA TYR A 319 10.12 -2.16 -0.49
C TYR A 319 11.44 -2.64 -1.06
N ASN A 320 11.90 -2.02 -2.16
CA ASN A 320 13.01 -2.55 -2.95
C ASN A 320 14.35 -1.82 -2.75
N LEU A 321 14.41 -0.74 -1.98
CA LEU A 321 15.66 -0.04 -1.70
C LEU A 321 16.47 -0.77 -0.60
N PRO A 322 17.71 -1.22 -0.88
CA PRO A 322 18.41 -2.18 -0.03
C PRO A 322 18.98 -1.62 1.28
N ILE A 323 19.34 -0.34 1.35
CA ILE A 323 20.01 0.26 2.51
C ILE A 323 18.97 0.64 3.57
N SER A 324 18.04 1.52 3.22
CA SER A 324 16.91 1.92 4.05
C SER A 324 15.91 0.78 4.27
N GLY A 325 15.86 -0.20 3.36
CA GLY A 325 15.07 -1.42 3.49
C GLY A 325 15.40 -2.20 4.76
N LYS A 326 16.65 -2.18 5.23
CA LYS A 326 17.04 -2.84 6.49
C LYS A 326 16.26 -2.32 7.71
N ILE A 327 15.84 -1.06 7.69
CA ILE A 327 15.01 -0.44 8.73
C ILE A 327 13.51 -0.71 8.48
N ILE A 328 13.09 -0.68 7.22
CA ILE A 328 11.68 -0.80 6.83
C ILE A 328 11.18 -2.24 6.84
N TRP A 329 11.93 -3.20 6.31
CA TRP A 329 11.49 -4.60 6.16
C TRP A 329 10.99 -5.23 7.48
N PRO A 330 11.64 -5.05 8.64
CA PRO A 330 11.14 -5.60 9.90
C PRO A 330 9.78 -5.03 10.35
N LEU A 331 9.38 -3.88 9.80
CA LEU A 331 8.13 -3.19 10.10
C LEU A 331 7.00 -3.57 9.12
N CYS A 332 7.35 -4.29 8.05
CA CYS A 332 6.45 -4.71 6.99
C CYS A 332 6.11 -6.19 7.09
N ILE A 333 4.83 -6.51 6.95
CA ILE A 333 4.33 -7.87 6.81
C ILE A 333 4.36 -8.22 5.33
N ASP A 334 5.04 -9.30 4.99
CA ASP A 334 4.99 -9.89 3.65
C ASP A 334 3.69 -10.67 3.46
N TYR A 335 3.14 -10.59 2.26
CA TYR A 335 2.06 -11.51 1.90
C TYR A 335 2.64 -12.89 1.73
N LYS A 336 2.22 -13.87 2.54
CA LYS A 336 2.52 -15.27 2.25
C LYS A 336 1.31 -15.85 1.54
N ASP A 337 1.56 -16.53 0.42
CA ASP A 337 0.52 -17.26 -0.28
C ASP A 337 0.49 -18.68 0.28
N TRP A 338 -0.22 -18.87 1.40
CA TRP A 338 -0.35 -20.19 2.05
C TRP A 338 -1.02 -21.24 1.16
N LEU A 339 -1.60 -20.84 0.02
CA LEU A 339 -2.24 -21.73 -0.95
C LEU A 339 -1.27 -22.22 -2.04
N LYS A 340 -0.06 -21.65 -2.16
CA LYS A 340 1.00 -22.15 -3.06
C LYS A 340 1.83 -23.26 -2.43
N GLU A 341 1.80 -23.42 -1.11
CA GLU A 341 2.40 -24.55 -0.42
C GLU A 341 1.41 -25.72 -0.36
N GLY A 342 1.14 -26.31 -1.53
CA GLY A 342 0.55 -27.64 -1.64
C GLY A 342 -0.95 -27.74 -1.33
N ASP A 343 -1.71 -28.08 -2.37
CA ASP A 343 -3.10 -28.53 -2.35
C ASP A 343 -3.23 -29.93 -1.70
N ASP A 344 -2.62 -30.14 -0.53
CA ASP A 344 -2.71 -31.37 0.26
C ASP A 344 -3.62 -31.14 1.47
N GLU A 345 -4.89 -31.51 1.29
CA GLU A 345 -5.99 -31.60 2.28
C GLU A 345 -5.62 -32.26 3.63
N THR A 346 -4.43 -32.86 3.75
CA THR A 346 -3.95 -33.51 4.99
C THR A 346 -3.33 -32.53 6.00
N GLN A 347 -2.91 -31.33 5.58
CA GLN A 347 -2.20 -30.39 6.47
C GLN A 347 -3.10 -29.61 7.44
N TYR A 348 -4.38 -29.41 7.12
CA TYR A 348 -5.34 -28.81 8.07
C TYR A 348 -5.49 -29.65 9.34
N SER A 349 -5.36 -30.98 9.22
CA SER A 349 -5.39 -31.89 10.38
C SER A 349 -4.11 -31.88 11.22
N SER A 350 -2.97 -31.55 10.61
CA SER A 350 -1.66 -31.47 11.27
C SER A 350 -1.44 -30.13 11.96
N MET A 351 -1.97 -29.03 11.41
CA MET A 351 -1.87 -27.71 12.04
C MET A 351 -2.72 -27.58 13.31
N LYS A 352 -3.89 -28.25 13.35
CA LYS A 352 -4.70 -28.33 14.58
C LYS A 352 -3.97 -29.06 15.72
N ARG A 353 -3.15 -30.07 15.40
CA ARG A 353 -2.37 -30.82 16.40
C ARG A 353 -1.13 -30.08 16.89
N LYS A 354 -0.46 -29.30 16.03
CA LYS A 354 0.74 -28.54 16.43
C LYS A 354 0.45 -27.28 17.25
N LEU A 355 -0.72 -26.68 17.11
CA LEU A 355 -1.13 -25.50 17.89
C LEU A 355 -1.52 -25.84 19.34
N GLU A 356 -1.69 -27.13 19.67
CA GLU A 356 -1.97 -27.58 21.04
C GLU A 356 -0.69 -27.90 21.85
N GLU A 357 0.50 -27.94 21.23
CA GLU A 357 1.73 -28.42 21.91
C GLU A 357 2.89 -27.42 22.04
N ASP A 358 2.97 -26.32 21.28
CA ASP A 358 4.17 -25.46 21.28
C ASP A 358 3.89 -24.01 21.75
N ASP A 359 3.74 -23.83 23.07
CA ASP A 359 3.60 -22.53 23.74
C ASP A 359 4.95 -21.83 24.08
N ASP A 360 6.09 -22.37 23.62
CA ASP A 360 7.41 -21.79 23.96
C ASP A 360 8.43 -21.98 22.82
N TYR A 361 8.48 -21.08 21.82
CA TYR A 361 9.74 -20.83 21.10
C TYR A 361 9.78 -19.50 20.32
N LEU A 362 10.67 -18.59 20.76
CA LEU A 362 11.13 -17.43 20.01
C LEU A 362 11.90 -17.89 18.76
N VAL A 363 11.39 -17.63 17.56
CA VAL A 363 12.15 -17.81 16.31
C VAL A 363 12.75 -16.48 15.87
N MET A 364 14.05 -16.34 16.13
CA MET A 364 14.93 -15.37 15.47
C MET A 364 15.10 -15.75 13.98
N ALA A 365 14.82 -14.82 13.06
CA ALA A 365 15.06 -15.03 11.63
C ALA A 365 16.38 -14.35 11.19
N SER A 366 17.25 -15.10 10.50
CA SER A 366 18.48 -14.60 9.89
C SER A 366 18.21 -13.86 8.57
N PRO A 367 19.08 -12.91 8.16
CA PRO A 367 18.89 -12.12 6.96
C PRO A 367 19.46 -12.86 5.74
N THR A 368 18.59 -13.38 4.88
CA THR A 368 18.95 -13.75 3.50
C THR A 368 17.86 -13.22 2.59
N GLN A 369 18.26 -12.58 1.48
CA GLN A 369 17.39 -11.89 0.52
C GLN A 369 16.14 -12.71 0.20
N ARG A 370 15.02 -12.37 0.85
CA ARG A 370 13.71 -12.92 0.49
C ARG A 370 13.17 -12.08 -0.64
N LEU A 371 12.86 -12.70 -1.78
CA LEU A 371 11.91 -12.09 -2.71
C LEU A 371 10.59 -11.95 -1.94
N ALA A 372 10.28 -10.73 -1.52
CA ALA A 372 9.05 -10.43 -0.83
C ALA A 372 7.88 -10.66 -1.80
N THR A 373 7.02 -11.61 -1.45
CA THR A 373 5.84 -11.93 -2.23
C THR A 373 4.78 -10.85 -2.03
N SER A 374 4.22 -10.35 -3.14
CA SER A 374 3.10 -9.41 -3.14
C SER A 374 1.86 -10.01 -3.80
N LEU A 375 0.69 -9.55 -3.37
CA LEU A 375 -0.58 -9.74 -4.11
C LEU A 375 -0.63 -8.91 -5.41
N SER A 376 0.40 -8.12 -5.71
CA SER A 376 0.46 -7.27 -6.90
C SER A 376 1.37 -7.79 -8.01
N HIS A 377 2.29 -8.72 -7.72
CA HIS A 377 3.23 -9.22 -8.71
C HIS A 377 2.74 -10.55 -9.30
N GLY A 378 2.23 -10.45 -10.52
CA GLY A 378 1.83 -11.60 -11.32
C GLY A 378 3.08 -12.35 -11.75
N ILE A 379 3.44 -13.39 -11.01
CA ILE A 379 4.37 -14.39 -11.54
C ILE A 379 3.60 -15.11 -12.65
N SER A 380 3.94 -14.80 -13.90
CA SER A 380 3.50 -15.59 -15.06
C SER A 380 3.91 -17.05 -14.82
N PRO A 381 3.10 -18.06 -15.16
CA PRO A 381 3.50 -19.45 -14.99
C PRO A 381 4.69 -19.71 -15.90
N GLY A 382 5.91 -19.67 -15.34
CA GLY A 382 7.11 -20.09 -16.03
C GLY A 382 6.94 -21.56 -16.39
N PHE A 383 6.94 -21.86 -17.69
CA PHE A 383 7.11 -23.22 -18.18
C PHE A 383 8.37 -23.79 -17.52
N ARG A 384 8.20 -24.85 -16.72
CA ARG A 384 9.33 -25.68 -16.30
C ARG A 384 9.84 -26.39 -17.55
N THR A 385 10.87 -25.83 -18.20
CA THR A 385 11.69 -26.61 -19.11
C THR A 385 12.41 -27.66 -18.27
N SER A 386 11.99 -28.90 -18.45
CA SER A 386 12.66 -30.09 -17.92
C SER A 386 14.07 -30.14 -18.49
N GLU A 387 15.07 -29.78 -17.69
CA GLU A 387 16.48 -30.04 -18.01
C GLU A 387 17.04 -31.16 -17.13
N ASN A 388 17.42 -32.22 -17.85
CA ASN A 388 18.58 -33.08 -17.62
C ASN A 388 18.58 -34.03 -16.41
N ILE A 389 18.01 -35.21 -16.69
CA ILE A 389 18.51 -36.49 -16.16
C ILE A 389 19.94 -36.67 -16.68
N PHE A 390 20.93 -36.61 -15.78
CA PHE A 390 22.29 -37.09 -16.04
C PHE A 390 22.31 -38.62 -15.92
N ILE A 391 22.83 -39.28 -16.94
CA ILE A 391 23.82 -40.37 -16.81
C ILE A 391 25.07 -39.90 -17.54
#